data_AF-A0AA85C3Z3-F1
#
_entry.id   AF-A0AA85C3Z3-F1
#
_cell.length_a   1.000
_cell.length_b   1.000
_cell.length_c   1.000
_cell.angle_alpha   90.00
_cell.angle_beta   90.00
_cell.angle_gamma   90.00
#
_symmetry.space_group_name_H-M   'P 1'
#
loop_
_entity.id
_entity.type
_entity.pdbx_description
1 polymer ?
#
loop_
_entity_poly.entity_id
_entity_poly.type
_entity_poly.pdbx_seq_one_letter_code
_entity_poly.pdbx_strand_id
1 'polypeptide(L)'
;MLQSFHQADYASCLGRLNKLRNILRLDIFLSDHVSALCREIRSRALCQYFSPYSSADLNLMAKAFDTNVANLENELAVLIQDGSIKARIDSHKQLLRVLDVDQRCLTFARAVRLVDEYKNRTHSLILRMALARQKLTVKSTRDDIDPMYHYMS
;
A
#
# COMPACT_ATOMS: atom_id res chain seq x y z
N MET A 1 23.39 9.19 -14.45
CA MET A 1 22.37 8.52 -13.63
C MET A 1 21.15 9.42 -13.45
N LEU A 2 21.30 10.62 -12.87
CA LEU A 2 20.20 11.59 -12.77
C LEU A 2 19.68 12.03 -14.15
N GLN A 3 20.57 12.33 -15.10
CA GLN A 3 20.19 12.71 -16.46
C GLN A 3 19.43 11.60 -17.20
N SER A 4 19.88 10.34 -17.09
CA SER A 4 19.21 9.18 -17.68
C SER A 4 17.84 8.92 -17.04
N PHE A 5 17.70 9.14 -15.73
CA PHE A 5 16.43 9.04 -15.03
C PHE A 5 15.42 10.10 -15.51
N HIS A 6 15.88 11.33 -15.72
CA HIS A 6 15.06 12.42 -16.24
C HIS A 6 14.64 12.21 -17.71
N GLN A 7 15.51 11.56 -18.50
CA GLN A 7 15.24 11.22 -19.90
C GLN A 7 14.42 9.93 -20.07
N ALA A 8 13.94 9.31 -18.97
CA ALA A 8 13.23 8.04 -18.96
C ALA A 8 14.01 6.83 -19.55
N ASP A 9 15.35 6.93 -19.63
CA ASP A 9 16.22 5.79 -19.97
C ASP A 9 16.54 4.97 -18.72
N TYR A 10 15.55 4.17 -18.31
CA TYR A 10 15.61 3.38 -17.08
C TYR A 10 16.57 2.19 -17.17
N ALA A 11 16.72 1.55 -18.33
CA ALA A 11 17.66 0.45 -18.55
C ALA A 11 19.10 0.90 -18.26
N SER A 12 19.55 1.99 -18.88
CA SER A 12 20.89 2.54 -18.64
C SER A 12 21.07 3.03 -17.20
N CYS A 13 20.03 3.63 -16.62
CA CYS A 13 20.06 4.12 -15.25
C CYS A 13 20.23 2.99 -14.23
N LEU A 14 19.41 1.95 -14.33
CA LEU A 14 19.44 0.78 -13.43
C LEU A 14 20.69 -0.07 -13.67
N GLY A 15 21.16 -0.19 -14.92
CA GLY A 15 22.43 -0.84 -15.23
C GLY A 15 23.61 -0.17 -14.53
N ARG A 16 23.65 1.17 -14.50
CA ARG A 16 24.68 1.92 -13.73
C ARG A 16 24.48 1.77 -12.21
N LEU A 17 23.23 1.76 -11.73
CA LEU A 17 22.93 1.54 -10.30
C LEU A 17 23.46 0.19 -9.83
N ASN A 18 23.25 -0.87 -10.62
CA ASN A 18 23.70 -2.22 -10.29
C ASN A 18 25.23 -2.34 -10.21
N LYS A 19 25.98 -1.58 -11.03
CA LYS A 19 27.45 -1.51 -10.92
C LYS A 19 27.89 -0.83 -9.63
N LEU A 20 27.25 0.28 -9.27
CA LEU A 20 27.53 1.01 -8.03
C LEU A 20 27.10 0.22 -6.79
N ARG A 21 26.05 -0.60 -6.88
CA ARG A 21 25.54 -1.43 -5.79
C ARG A 21 26.62 -2.26 -5.09
N ASN A 22 27.56 -2.81 -5.87
CA ASN A 22 28.65 -3.62 -5.31
C ASN A 22 29.61 -2.76 -4.48
N ILE A 23 29.87 -1.52 -4.91
CA ILE A 23 30.73 -0.57 -4.17
C ILE A 23 30.00 -0.07 -2.91
N LEU A 24 28.73 0.30 -3.04
CA LEU A 24 27.90 0.80 -1.93
C LEU A 24 27.70 -0.23 -0.82
N ARG A 25 27.80 -1.53 -1.14
CA ARG A 25 27.75 -2.62 -0.16
C ARG A 25 29.00 -2.78 0.68
N LEU A 26 30.12 -2.22 0.24
CA LEU A 26 31.38 -2.24 0.99
C LEU A 26 31.44 -1.11 2.03
N ASP A 27 30.48 -0.19 2.00
CA ASP A 27 30.36 0.89 2.95
C ASP A 27 29.70 0.41 4.26
N ILE A 28 30.32 0.76 5.39
CA ILE A 28 29.91 0.32 6.73
C ILE A 28 28.50 0.80 7.09
N PHE A 29 28.11 2.00 6.68
CA PHE A 29 26.83 2.60 7.06
C PHE A 29 25.74 2.35 6.02
N LEU A 30 26.13 2.29 4.74
CA LEU A 30 25.16 2.22 3.66
C LEU A 30 24.75 0.79 3.30
N SER A 31 25.62 -0.20 3.56
CA SER A 31 25.46 -1.60 3.13
C SER A 31 24.08 -2.19 3.41
N ASP A 32 23.56 -2.04 4.62
CA ASP A 32 22.24 -2.54 5.04
C ASP A 32 21.08 -1.87 4.29
N HIS A 33 21.23 -0.61 3.92
CA HIS A 33 20.20 0.19 3.26
C HIS A 33 20.23 0.10 1.73
N VAL A 34 21.34 -0.34 1.11
CA VAL A 34 21.49 -0.38 -0.36
C VAL A 34 20.35 -1.15 -1.02
N SER A 35 19.95 -2.30 -0.45
CA SER A 35 18.88 -3.14 -1.02
C SER A 35 17.54 -2.40 -1.04
N ALA A 36 17.17 -1.77 0.08
CA ALA A 36 15.94 -1.01 0.20
C ALA A 36 15.94 0.20 -0.74
N LEU A 37 17.05 0.95 -0.79
CA LEU A 37 17.19 2.11 -1.68
C LEU A 37 17.08 1.72 -3.16
N CYS A 38 17.72 0.62 -3.58
CA CYS A 38 17.61 0.15 -4.96
C CYS A 38 16.16 -0.24 -5.32
N ARG A 39 15.45 -0.87 -4.38
CA ARG A 39 14.03 -1.20 -4.55
C ARG A 39 13.17 0.06 -4.68
N GLU A 40 13.38 1.07 -3.84
CA GLU A 40 12.63 2.32 -3.89
C GLU A 40 12.91 3.16 -5.14
N ILE A 41 14.16 3.15 -5.63
CA ILE A 41 14.49 3.82 -6.90
C ILE A 41 13.76 3.14 -8.06
N ARG A 42 13.71 1.80 -8.05
CA ARG A 42 13.04 1.01 -9.08
C ARG A 42 11.52 1.17 -9.03
N SER A 43 10.90 1.16 -7.85
CA SER A 43 9.45 1.40 -7.71
C SER A 43 9.06 2.78 -8.25
N ARG A 44 9.81 3.83 -7.89
CA ARG A 44 9.59 5.18 -8.42
C ARG A 44 9.77 5.26 -9.94
N ALA A 45 10.77 4.58 -10.49
CA ALA A 45 10.98 4.51 -11.93
C ALA A 45 9.77 3.89 -12.65
N LEU A 46 9.23 2.78 -12.13
CA LEU A 46 8.05 2.11 -12.68
C LEU A 46 6.81 3.02 -12.66
N CYS A 47 6.55 3.70 -11.54
CA CYS A 47 5.45 4.66 -11.42
C CYS A 47 5.60 5.81 -12.42
N GLN A 48 6.81 6.38 -12.53
CA GLN A 48 7.08 7.49 -13.44
C GLN A 48 6.97 7.07 -14.91
N TYR A 49 7.47 5.87 -15.26
CA TYR A 49 7.34 5.32 -16.61
C TYR A 49 5.87 5.21 -17.01
N PHE A 50 5.00 4.75 -16.10
CA PHE A 50 3.58 4.56 -16.40
C PHE A 50 2.76 5.86 -16.36
N SER A 51 3.22 6.89 -15.64
CA SER A 51 2.47 8.14 -15.41
C SER A 51 1.87 8.81 -16.65
N PRO A 52 2.51 8.86 -17.84
CA PRO A 52 1.93 9.49 -19.03
C PRO A 52 1.00 8.56 -19.83
N TYR A 53 0.88 7.28 -19.49
CA TYR A 53 0.15 6.29 -20.28
C TYR A 53 -1.21 5.93 -19.66
N SER A 54 -2.25 5.87 -20.48
CA SER A 54 -3.54 5.27 -20.09
C SER A 54 -3.51 3.73 -20.18
N SER A 55 -2.67 3.21 -21.07
CA SER A 55 -2.33 1.79 -21.16
C SER A 55 -0.90 1.61 -21.68
N ALA A 56 -0.18 0.63 -21.13
CA ALA A 56 1.18 0.30 -21.52
C ALA A 56 1.33 -1.20 -21.81
N ASP A 57 2.11 -1.56 -22.82
CA ASP A 57 2.48 -2.95 -23.15
C ASP A 57 3.55 -3.45 -22.17
N LEU A 58 3.27 -4.57 -21.51
CA LEU A 58 4.16 -5.20 -20.53
C LEU A 58 5.45 -5.71 -21.19
N ASN A 59 5.42 -6.10 -22.47
CA ASN A 59 6.62 -6.54 -23.18
C ASN A 59 7.59 -5.39 -23.44
N LEU A 60 7.07 -4.23 -23.86
CA LEU A 60 7.87 -3.03 -24.08
C LEU A 60 8.42 -2.50 -22.75
N MET A 61 7.59 -2.51 -21.71
CA MET A 61 8.00 -2.12 -20.37
C MET A 61 9.06 -3.08 -19.81
N ALA A 62 8.91 -4.39 -19.98
CA ALA A 62 9.91 -5.36 -19.55
C ALA A 62 11.27 -5.14 -20.23
N LYS A 63 11.27 -4.83 -21.54
CA LYS A 63 12.49 -4.44 -22.27
C LYS A 63 13.11 -3.14 -21.75
N ALA A 64 12.30 -2.13 -21.46
CA ALA A 64 12.79 -0.85 -20.93
C ALA A 64 13.39 -0.96 -19.51
N PHE A 65 12.97 -1.96 -18.73
CA PHE A 65 13.44 -2.21 -17.37
C PHE A 65 14.44 -3.38 -17.25
N ASP A 66 14.89 -3.92 -18.40
CA ASP A 66 15.81 -5.04 -18.51
C ASP A 66 15.41 -6.23 -17.61
N THR A 67 14.13 -6.62 -17.72
CA THR A 67 13.55 -7.72 -16.92
C THR A 67 12.64 -8.60 -17.76
N ASN A 68 12.18 -9.70 -17.18
CA ASN A 68 11.17 -10.56 -17.79
C ASN A 68 9.76 -10.10 -17.40
N VAL A 69 8.79 -10.37 -18.27
CA VAL A 69 7.37 -10.03 -18.09
C VAL A 69 6.83 -10.60 -16.78
N ALA A 70 7.11 -11.87 -16.47
CA ALA A 70 6.64 -12.50 -15.24
C ALA A 70 7.18 -11.80 -13.96
N ASN A 71 8.44 -11.34 -13.98
CA ASN A 71 9.00 -10.59 -12.86
C ASN A 71 8.37 -9.20 -12.77
N LEU A 72 8.18 -8.55 -13.91
CA LEU A 72 7.53 -7.24 -13.98
C LEU A 72 6.08 -7.31 -13.46
N GLU A 73 5.31 -8.34 -13.82
CA GLU A 73 3.95 -8.55 -13.32
C GLU A 73 3.92 -8.66 -11.80
N ASN A 74 4.84 -9.41 -11.19
CA ASN A 74 4.95 -9.52 -9.73
C ASN A 74 5.29 -8.17 -9.09
N GLU A 75 6.24 -7.42 -9.65
CA GLU A 75 6.61 -6.10 -9.15
C GLU A 75 5.43 -5.11 -9.25
N LEU A 76 4.73 -5.11 -10.38
CA LEU A 76 3.54 -4.28 -10.59
C LEU A 76 2.39 -4.67 -9.67
N ALA A 77 2.20 -5.97 -9.40
CA ALA A 77 1.17 -6.44 -8.48
C ALA A 77 1.38 -5.87 -7.07
N VAL A 78 2.63 -5.85 -6.57
CA VAL A 78 2.97 -5.22 -5.29
C VAL A 78 2.66 -3.71 -5.34
N LEU A 79 3.09 -3.00 -6.38
CA LEU A 79 2.85 -1.55 -6.51
C LEU A 79 1.36 -1.18 -6.63
N ILE A 80 0.55 -2.05 -7.23
CA ILE A 80 -0.91 -1.89 -7.31
C ILE A 80 -1.54 -2.16 -5.94
N GLN A 81 -1.10 -3.20 -5.24
CA GLN A 81 -1.59 -3.55 -3.91
C GLN A 81 -1.29 -2.44 -2.89
N ASP A 82 -0.10 -1.86 -2.96
CA ASP A 82 0.33 -0.72 -2.13
C ASP A 82 -0.35 0.60 -2.54
N GLY A 83 -1.09 0.63 -3.65
CA GLY A 83 -1.80 1.80 -4.16
C GLY A 83 -0.91 2.87 -4.81
N SER A 84 0.38 2.58 -5.01
CA SER A 84 1.32 3.46 -5.70
C SER A 84 0.99 3.58 -7.19
N ILE A 85 0.46 2.51 -7.79
CA ILE A 85 -0.03 2.51 -9.19
C ILE A 85 -1.51 2.15 -9.20
N LYS A 86 -2.36 3.05 -9.71
CA LYS A 86 -3.79 2.80 -9.91
C LYS A 86 -4.03 2.18 -11.29
N ALA A 87 -3.72 0.90 -11.42
CA ALA A 87 -3.83 0.18 -12.68
C ALA A 87 -4.34 -1.25 -12.49
N ARG A 88 -4.70 -1.90 -13.59
CA ARG A 88 -5.07 -3.30 -13.69
C ARG A 88 -4.19 -3.99 -14.73
N ILE A 89 -3.71 -5.19 -14.39
CA ILE A 89 -2.94 -6.06 -15.28
C ILE A 89 -3.93 -6.91 -16.08
N ASP A 90 -3.82 -6.89 -17.41
CA ASP A 90 -4.47 -7.80 -18.35
C ASP A 90 -3.42 -8.79 -18.86
N SER A 91 -3.31 -9.95 -18.22
CA SER A 91 -2.31 -10.97 -18.55
C SER A 91 -2.56 -11.65 -19.90
N HIS A 92 -3.81 -11.64 -20.41
CA HIS A 92 -4.12 -12.21 -21.72
C HIS A 92 -3.61 -11.30 -22.85
N LYS A 93 -3.79 -9.98 -22.70
CA LYS A 93 -3.31 -8.99 -23.69
C LYS A 93 -1.92 -8.45 -23.38
N GLN A 94 -1.35 -8.83 -22.24
CA GLN A 94 -0.07 -8.33 -21.75
C GLN A 94 -0.03 -6.79 -21.67
N LEU A 95 -1.11 -6.21 -21.11
CA LEU A 95 -1.29 -4.77 -20.98
C LEU A 95 -1.49 -4.37 -19.53
N LEU A 96 -0.86 -3.28 -19.13
CA LEU A 96 -1.20 -2.51 -17.93
C LEU A 96 -2.18 -1.41 -18.34
N ARG A 97 -3.33 -1.30 -17.67
CA ARG A 97 -4.36 -0.28 -17.95
C ARG A 97 -4.65 0.53 -16.71
N VAL A 98 -4.80 1.85 -16.85
CA VAL A 98 -5.23 2.70 -15.73
C VAL A 98 -6.59 2.23 -15.25
N LEU A 99 -6.73 2.12 -13.93
CA LEU A 99 -8.01 1.87 -13.29
C LEU A 99 -8.75 3.21 -13.23
N ASP A 100 -9.56 3.49 -14.24
CA ASP A 100 -10.48 4.62 -14.19
C ASP A 100 -11.63 4.26 -13.25
N VAL A 101 -11.57 4.77 -12.02
CA VAL A 101 -12.66 4.62 -11.07
C VAL A 101 -13.52 5.86 -11.18
N ASP A 102 -14.74 5.69 -11.68
CA ASP A 102 -15.70 6.78 -11.74
C ASP A 102 -15.90 7.40 -10.35
N GLN A 103 -15.50 8.66 -10.23
CA GLN A 103 -15.53 9.42 -8.99
C GLN A 103 -16.97 9.54 -8.45
N ARG A 104 -17.98 9.50 -9.33
CA ARG A 104 -19.40 9.49 -8.93
C ARG A 104 -19.77 8.19 -8.24
N CYS A 105 -19.39 7.05 -8.82
CA CYS A 105 -19.62 5.73 -8.25
C CYS A 105 -18.93 5.59 -6.87
N LEU A 106 -17.70 6.10 -6.74
CA LEU A 106 -17.00 6.11 -5.46
C LEU A 106 -17.73 6.94 -4.39
N THR A 107 -18.20 8.13 -4.77
CA THR A 107 -18.90 9.04 -3.85
C THR A 107 -20.21 8.43 -3.40
N PHE A 108 -20.97 7.85 -4.34
CA PHE A 108 -22.22 7.17 -4.04
C PHE A 108 -22.01 5.95 -3.12
N ALA A 109 -21.03 5.10 -3.43
CA ALA A 109 -20.70 3.94 -2.60
C ALA A 109 -20.19 4.32 -1.21
N ARG A 110 -19.54 5.47 -1.05
CA ARG A 110 -19.17 6.01 0.27
C ARG A 110 -20.39 6.51 1.03
N ALA A 111 -21.29 7.24 0.38
CA ALA A 111 -22.52 7.74 1.00
C ALA A 111 -23.40 6.59 1.51
N VAL A 112 -23.60 5.53 0.71
CA VAL A 112 -24.38 4.35 1.11
C VAL A 112 -23.76 3.66 2.33
N ARG A 113 -22.44 3.48 2.37
CA ARG A 113 -21.74 2.90 3.53
C ARG A 113 -21.89 3.75 4.79
N LEU A 114 -21.78 5.06 4.65
CA LEU A 114 -21.96 6.00 5.76
C LEU A 114 -23.38 5.90 6.35
N VAL A 115 -24.40 5.80 5.49
CA VAL A 115 -25.80 5.66 5.92
C VAL A 115 -26.01 4.38 6.74
N ASP A 116 -25.46 3.26 6.29
CA ASP A 116 -25.61 1.98 6.99
C ASP A 116 -24.88 1.97 8.33
N GLU A 117 -23.68 2.56 8.39
CA GLU A 117 -22.94 2.74 9.63
C GLU A 117 -23.70 3.63 10.62
N TYR A 118 -24.25 4.77 10.15
CA TYR A 118 -25.05 5.65 10.99
C TYR A 118 -26.29 4.96 11.53
N LYS A 119 -27.00 4.20 10.68
CA LYS A 119 -28.15 3.42 11.12
C LYS A 119 -27.77 2.48 12.26
N ASN A 120 -26.72 1.67 12.08
CA ASN A 120 -26.27 0.74 13.11
C ASN A 120 -25.88 1.46 14.41
N ARG A 121 -25.14 2.58 14.32
CA ARG A 121 -24.78 3.41 15.48
C ARG A 121 -26.01 3.97 16.21
N THR A 122 -26.99 4.47 15.48
CA THR A 122 -28.23 5.01 16.06
C THR A 122 -29.04 3.91 16.76
N HIS A 123 -29.18 2.73 16.14
CA HIS A 123 -29.84 1.58 16.75
C HIS A 123 -29.14 1.16 18.06
N SER A 124 -27.81 1.06 18.07
CA SER A 124 -27.05 0.76 19.28
C SER A 124 -27.22 1.84 20.37
N LEU A 125 -27.28 3.12 19.98
CA LEU A 125 -27.47 4.22 20.92
C LEU A 125 -28.87 4.20 21.55
N ILE A 126 -29.92 3.98 20.75
CA ILE A 126 -31.30 3.86 21.24
C ILE A 126 -31.40 2.69 22.23
N LEU A 127 -30.84 1.53 21.89
CA LEU A 127 -30.83 0.36 22.78
C LEU A 127 -30.10 0.67 24.09
N ARG A 128 -28.93 1.33 24.02
CA ARG A 128 -28.17 1.74 25.20
C ARG A 128 -28.96 2.71 26.08
N MET A 129 -29.67 3.67 25.50
CA MET A 129 -30.54 4.59 26.22
C MET A 129 -31.72 3.86 26.89
N ALA A 130 -32.32 2.88 26.22
CA ALA A 130 -33.40 2.07 26.78
C ALA A 130 -32.93 1.24 27.99
N LEU A 131 -31.76 0.58 27.88
CA LEU A 131 -31.15 -0.16 28.99
C LEU A 131 -30.81 0.76 30.17
N ALA A 132 -30.26 1.95 29.90
CA ALA A 132 -29.95 2.94 30.93
C ALA A 132 -31.21 3.42 31.67
N ARG A 133 -32.34 3.63 30.96
CA ARG A 133 -33.63 3.99 31.58
C ARG A 133 -34.15 2.90 32.52
N GLN A 134 -33.92 1.63 32.19
CA GLN A 134 -34.29 0.51 33.04
C GLN A 134 -33.27 0.22 34.16
N LYS A 135 -32.26 1.09 34.34
CA LYS A 135 -31.14 0.92 35.30
C LYS A 135 -30.37 -0.41 35.12
N LEU A 136 -30.42 -0.98 33.92
CA LEU A 136 -29.63 -2.16 33.52
C LEU A 136 -28.20 -1.74 33.16
N THR A 137 -27.56 -1.00 34.07
CA THR A 137 -26.16 -0.59 33.96
C THR A 137 -25.28 -1.63 34.62
N VAL A 138 -24.36 -2.19 33.85
CA VAL A 138 -23.32 -3.09 34.36
C VAL A 138 -22.46 -2.30 35.35
N LYS A 139 -22.45 -2.71 36.62
CA LYS A 139 -21.39 -2.32 37.55
C LYS A 139 -20.14 -3.08 37.12
N SER A 140 -19.13 -2.36 36.66
CA SER A 140 -17.81 -2.95 36.43
C SER A 140 -17.27 -3.43 37.77
N THR A 141 -17.27 -4.74 38.03
CA THR A 141 -16.53 -5.35 39.14
C THR A 141 -15.05 -5.30 38.82
N ARG A 142 -14.42 -4.16 39.12
CA ARG A 142 -12.96 -3.97 39.11
C ARG A 142 -12.46 -3.07 40.25
N ASP A 143 -13.19 -3.01 41.36
CA ASP A 143 -12.77 -2.31 42.58
C ASP A 143 -12.94 -3.18 43.85
N ASP A 144 -12.63 -4.47 43.78
CA ASP A 144 -12.45 -5.32 44.97
C ASP A 144 -11.13 -6.11 44.85
N ILE A 145 -10.01 -5.38 44.83
CA ILE A 145 -8.71 -5.94 45.26
C ILE A 145 -8.20 -5.01 46.35
N ASP A 146 -8.69 -5.24 47.57
CA ASP A 146 -8.08 -4.73 48.79
C ASP A 146 -6.69 -5.38 48.97
N PRO A 147 -5.58 -4.62 49.05
CA PRO A 147 -4.27 -5.18 49.31
C PRO A 147 -4.14 -5.52 50.79
N MET A 148 -4.81 -6.59 51.25
CA MET A 148 -4.66 -7.11 52.61
C MET A 148 -4.38 -8.61 52.64
N TYR A 149 -3.21 -8.99 52.11
CA TYR A 149 -2.53 -10.23 52.52
C TYR A 149 -1.04 -9.96 52.78
N HIS A 150 -0.78 -9.28 53.89
CA HIS A 150 0.34 -9.66 54.74
C HIS A 150 -0.26 -10.54 55.84
N TYR A 151 0.06 -11.83 55.87
CA TYR A 151 0.39 -12.61 57.07
C TYR A 151 0.53 -14.10 56.73
N MET A 152 1.71 -14.62 57.10
CA MET A 152 2.05 -16.00 57.46
C MET A 152 2.55 -16.98 56.39
N SER A 153 3.86 -17.24 56.56
CA SER A 153 4.59 -18.53 56.46
C SER A 153 4.99 -19.05 55.10
#